data_AF-A0A1H5SYJ2-F1
#
_entry.id   AF-A0A1H5SYJ2-F1
#
_cell.length_a   1.000
_cell.length_b   1.000
_cell.length_c   1.000
_cell.angle_alpha   90.00
_cell.angle_beta   90.00
_cell.angle_gamma   90.00
#
_symmetry.space_group_name_H-M   'P 1'
#
loop_
_entity.id
_entity.type
_entity.pdbx_description
1 polymer ?
#
loop_
_entity_poly.entity_id
_entity_poly.type
_entity_poly.pdbx_seq_one_letter_code
_entity_poly.pdbx_strand_id
1 'polypeptide(L)'
;MLPLLLAVALATAPMHATAKVASPCPSDLRWMLEYAAPNGKSPEQNEKLLDAPCFRIALRRAFPLRYSMRGKDLTFADYVTWHLQVFSDGPQQKANRYVIIRGCVPHSCPDTGLLWIDTATGSLVFAGSEAMRPFKSDAYHLWFATTLPDRNERQTLNLPAELLDSLKDTFVRERFVSVTVIDSAGTMDTYLPTTFGLNEFETENTSEQK
;
A
#
# COMPACT_ATOMS: atom_id res chain seq x y z
N MET A 1 39.20 69.66 24.14
CA MET A 1 39.65 68.31 24.55
C MET A 1 38.51 67.35 24.26
N LEU A 2 38.71 66.45 23.29
CA LEU A 2 37.73 65.48 22.82
C LEU A 2 38.05 64.12 23.46
N PRO A 3 37.11 63.36 24.04
CA PRO A 3 37.30 61.94 24.27
C PRO A 3 36.64 61.12 23.16
N LEU A 4 37.48 60.32 22.55
CA LEU A 4 37.22 59.21 21.64
C LEU A 4 36.74 58.01 22.47
N LEU A 5 35.62 57.38 22.12
CA LEU A 5 35.30 56.02 22.60
C LEU A 5 34.91 55.13 21.43
N LEU A 6 35.76 54.13 21.23
CA LEU A 6 35.66 53.02 20.29
C LEU A 6 34.38 52.19 20.53
N ALA A 7 33.63 51.95 19.47
CA ALA A 7 32.65 50.85 19.43
C ALA A 7 33.32 49.63 18.79
N VAL A 8 33.53 48.57 19.58
CA VAL A 8 33.93 47.25 19.08
C VAL A 8 32.66 46.54 18.61
N ALA A 9 32.47 46.47 17.30
CA ALA A 9 31.41 45.65 16.70
C ALA A 9 31.91 44.21 16.55
N LEU A 10 31.41 43.29 17.37
CA LEU A 10 31.54 41.85 17.11
C LEU A 10 30.62 41.49 15.95
N ALA A 11 31.21 41.24 14.78
CA ALA A 11 30.50 40.66 13.65
C ALA A 11 30.28 39.17 13.90
N THR A 12 29.05 38.76 14.19
CA THR A 12 28.62 37.37 14.16
C THR A 12 28.42 36.96 12.70
N ALA A 13 29.32 36.14 12.15
CA ALA A 13 29.15 35.55 10.84
C ALA A 13 28.02 34.49 10.89
N PRO A 14 26.95 34.61 10.10
CA PRO A 14 25.95 33.55 10.01
C PRO A 14 26.54 32.39 9.20
N MET A 15 26.87 31.29 9.88
CA MET A 15 27.09 29.99 9.22
C MET A 15 25.80 29.61 8.49
N HIS A 16 25.76 29.88 7.19
CA HIS A 16 24.74 29.34 6.30
C HIS A 16 25.04 27.86 6.12
N ALA A 17 24.45 27.02 6.98
CA ALA A 17 24.28 25.62 6.69
C ALA A 17 23.44 25.52 5.40
N THR A 18 24.09 25.20 4.29
CA THR A 18 23.42 24.86 3.05
C THR A 18 22.65 23.57 3.30
N ALA A 19 21.36 23.71 3.64
CA ALA A 19 20.44 22.60 3.69
C ALA A 19 20.51 21.91 2.32
N LYS A 20 21.09 20.69 2.28
CA LYS A 20 21.17 19.87 1.09
C LYS A 20 19.74 19.65 0.62
N VAL A 21 19.33 20.36 -0.43
CA VAL A 21 18.00 20.23 -1.03
C VAL A 21 17.82 18.75 -1.35
N ALA A 22 16.87 18.12 -0.67
CA ALA A 22 16.57 16.72 -0.89
C ALA A 22 16.28 16.53 -2.38
N SER A 23 16.94 15.55 -3.01
CA SER A 23 16.72 15.27 -4.43
C SER A 23 15.23 14.98 -4.66
N PRO A 24 14.61 15.56 -5.70
CA PRO A 24 13.22 15.33 -5.99
C PRO A 24 12.98 13.85 -6.29
N CYS A 25 11.85 13.31 -5.81
CA CYS A 25 11.50 11.91 -6.07
C CYS A 25 11.23 11.67 -7.56
N PRO A 26 11.81 10.62 -8.16
CA PRO A 26 11.52 10.23 -9.54
C PRO A 26 10.01 10.05 -9.75
N SER A 27 9.53 10.45 -10.93
CA SER A 27 8.12 10.24 -11.31
C SER A 27 7.85 8.80 -11.74
N ASP A 28 8.84 8.12 -12.33
CA ASP A 28 8.75 6.70 -12.62
C ASP A 28 8.98 5.88 -11.33
N LEU A 29 8.45 4.67 -11.30
CA LEU A 29 8.56 3.76 -10.15
C LEU A 29 9.65 2.70 -10.33
N ARG A 30 10.49 2.81 -11.38
CA ARG A 30 11.50 1.77 -11.69
C ARG A 30 12.58 1.67 -10.64
N TRP A 31 12.83 2.76 -9.89
CA TRP A 31 13.74 2.76 -8.74
C TRP A 31 13.34 1.73 -7.66
N MET A 32 12.05 1.34 -7.58
CA MET A 32 11.61 0.33 -6.61
C MET A 32 12.15 -1.08 -6.93
N LEU A 33 12.57 -1.34 -8.18
CA LEU A 33 13.19 -2.61 -8.57
C LEU A 33 14.51 -2.86 -7.81
N GLU A 34 15.17 -1.81 -7.33
CA GLU A 34 16.38 -1.93 -6.50
C GLU A 34 16.13 -2.61 -5.16
N TYR A 35 14.88 -2.70 -4.70
CA TYR A 35 14.48 -3.31 -3.44
C TYR A 35 13.92 -4.73 -3.62
N ALA A 36 13.72 -5.16 -4.87
CA ALA A 36 13.01 -6.40 -5.19
C ALA A 36 13.92 -7.43 -5.90
N ALA A 37 13.60 -8.71 -5.74
CA ALA A 37 14.25 -9.80 -6.45
C ALA A 37 13.23 -10.91 -6.77
N PRO A 38 13.51 -11.82 -7.73
CA PRO A 38 12.54 -12.83 -8.16
C PRO A 38 11.91 -13.67 -7.04
N ASN A 39 12.74 -14.08 -6.07
CA ASN A 39 12.31 -14.89 -4.93
C ASN A 39 12.14 -14.06 -3.65
N GLY A 40 12.04 -12.73 -3.78
CA GLY A 40 12.18 -11.82 -2.65
C GLY A 40 13.63 -11.53 -2.31
N LYS A 41 13.91 -10.37 -1.71
CA LYS A 41 15.27 -10.03 -1.23
C LYS A 41 15.46 -10.44 0.23
N SER A 42 14.90 -9.64 1.13
CA SER A 42 14.95 -9.87 2.57
C SER A 42 13.95 -8.94 3.28
N PRO A 43 13.56 -9.23 4.52
CA PRO A 43 12.75 -8.33 5.35
C PRO A 43 13.37 -6.92 5.48
N GLU A 44 14.70 -6.81 5.62
CA GLU A 44 15.38 -5.51 5.77
C GLU A 44 15.24 -4.65 4.51
N GLN A 45 15.11 -5.25 3.32
CA GLN A 45 14.85 -4.50 2.09
C GLN A 45 13.40 -4.00 2.03
N ASN A 46 12.45 -4.74 2.63
CA ASN A 46 11.09 -4.24 2.81
C ASN A 46 11.10 -2.99 3.70
N GLU A 47 11.75 -3.06 4.87
CA GLU A 47 11.86 -1.92 5.78
C GLU A 47 12.48 -0.70 5.10
N LYS A 48 13.60 -0.88 4.38
CA LYS A 48 14.24 0.20 3.62
C LYS A 48 13.32 0.82 2.57
N LEU A 49 12.51 0.00 1.88
CA LEU A 49 11.55 0.50 0.89
C LEU A 49 10.41 1.29 1.58
N LEU A 50 9.84 0.75 2.66
CA LEU A 50 8.77 1.40 3.42
C LEU A 50 9.21 2.72 4.09
N ASP A 51 10.50 2.83 4.42
CA ASP A 51 11.12 4.04 4.96
C ASP A 51 11.59 5.03 3.90
N ALA A 52 11.68 4.61 2.63
CA ALA A 52 12.07 5.50 1.54
C ALA A 52 11.05 6.65 1.39
N PRO A 53 11.47 7.94 1.48
CA PRO A 53 10.55 9.07 1.37
C PRO A 53 9.74 9.07 0.08
N CYS A 54 10.37 8.63 -1.02
CA CYS A 54 9.72 8.54 -2.33
C CYS A 54 8.67 7.43 -2.42
N PHE A 55 8.78 6.37 -1.61
CA PHE A 55 7.74 5.34 -1.53
C PHE A 55 6.45 5.94 -0.95
N ARG A 56 6.55 6.63 0.19
CA ARG A 56 5.40 7.26 0.85
C ARG A 56 4.76 8.33 -0.03
N ILE A 57 5.56 9.10 -0.77
CA ILE A 57 5.05 10.08 -1.73
C ILE A 57 4.31 9.38 -2.88
N ALA A 58 4.85 8.28 -3.42
CA ALA A 58 4.20 7.50 -4.47
C ALA A 58 2.85 6.95 -4.00
N LEU A 59 2.78 6.37 -2.79
CA LEU A 59 1.52 5.88 -2.22
C LEU A 59 0.48 6.98 -2.04
N ARG A 60 0.87 8.15 -1.52
CA ARG A 60 -0.07 9.27 -1.34
C ARG A 60 -0.59 9.84 -2.65
N ARG A 61 0.21 9.80 -3.71
CA ARG A 61 -0.23 10.18 -5.07
C ARG A 61 -1.20 9.16 -5.64
N ALA A 62 -0.92 7.87 -5.44
CA ALA A 62 -1.76 6.79 -5.93
C ALA A 62 -3.10 6.70 -5.18
N PHE A 63 -3.07 6.92 -3.86
CA PHE A 63 -4.23 6.76 -2.97
C PHE A 63 -4.42 8.03 -2.13
N PRO A 64 -4.96 9.12 -2.71
CA PRO A 64 -5.08 10.42 -2.04
C PRO A 64 -6.17 10.45 -0.95
N LEU A 65 -6.94 9.38 -0.81
CA LEU A 65 -8.10 9.30 0.07
C LEU A 65 -7.70 9.26 1.54
N ARG A 66 -8.59 9.77 2.39
CA ARG A 66 -8.54 9.58 3.84
C ARG A 66 -9.54 8.50 4.21
N TYR A 67 -9.17 7.66 5.17
CA TYR A 67 -10.02 6.60 5.66
C TYR A 67 -10.00 6.59 7.18
N SER A 68 -11.19 6.60 7.79
CA SER A 68 -11.31 6.48 9.24
C SER A 68 -11.27 5.01 9.59
N MET A 69 -10.12 4.55 10.11
CA MET A 69 -9.98 3.18 10.59
C MET A 69 -9.84 3.17 12.11
N ARG A 70 -10.72 2.41 12.78
CA ARG A 70 -10.70 2.21 14.24
C ARG A 70 -10.68 3.54 15.02
N GLY A 71 -11.40 4.54 14.53
CA GLY A 71 -11.49 5.88 15.15
C GLY A 71 -10.25 6.77 14.96
N LYS A 72 -9.28 6.35 14.14
CA LYS A 72 -8.14 7.18 13.72
C LYS A 72 -8.37 7.70 12.32
N ASP A 73 -8.16 9.01 12.15
CA ASP A 73 -8.13 9.65 10.83
C ASP A 73 -6.75 9.44 10.19
N LEU A 74 -6.66 8.41 9.33
CA LEU A 74 -5.44 8.01 8.65
C LEU A 74 -5.58 8.26 7.14
N THR A 75 -4.46 8.53 6.46
CA THR A 75 -4.48 8.49 5.00
C THR A 75 -4.55 7.03 4.54
N PHE A 76 -5.15 6.79 3.38
CA PHE A 76 -5.17 5.42 2.83
C PHE A 76 -3.74 4.91 2.57
N ALA A 77 -2.80 5.79 2.23
CA ALA A 77 -1.39 5.44 2.13
C ALA A 77 -0.78 4.93 3.47
N ASP A 78 -1.20 5.48 4.61
CA ASP A 78 -0.78 4.98 5.93
C ASP A 78 -1.40 3.61 6.20
N TYR A 79 -2.67 3.41 5.81
CA TYR A 79 -3.36 2.12 5.90
C TYR A 79 -2.65 1.04 5.07
N VAL A 80 -2.28 1.34 3.82
CA VAL A 80 -1.47 0.47 2.96
C VAL A 80 -0.16 0.12 3.65
N THR A 81 0.58 1.14 4.12
CA THR A 81 1.87 0.93 4.78
C THR A 81 1.74 0.01 5.99
N TRP A 82 0.65 0.15 6.76
CA TRP A 82 0.38 -0.68 7.93
C TRP A 82 0.21 -2.17 7.60
N HIS A 83 -0.40 -2.49 6.45
CA HIS A 83 -0.59 -3.86 5.97
C HIS A 83 0.67 -4.49 5.37
N LEU A 84 1.74 -3.72 5.17
CA LEU A 84 2.99 -4.18 4.57
C LEU A 84 4.12 -4.34 5.60
N GLN A 85 3.86 -4.09 6.89
CA GLN A 85 4.92 -3.99 7.89
C GLN A 85 5.56 -5.34 8.27
N VAL A 86 4.77 -6.40 8.37
CA VAL A 86 5.27 -7.71 8.82
C VAL A 86 5.34 -8.67 7.63
N PHE A 87 6.55 -9.04 7.20
CA PHE A 87 6.74 -10.01 6.12
C PHE A 87 8.11 -10.71 6.14
N SER A 88 8.18 -11.96 5.72
CA SER A 88 9.39 -12.79 5.79
C SER A 88 10.27 -12.77 4.54
N ASP A 89 9.70 -12.53 3.36
CA ASP A 89 10.43 -12.77 2.10
C ASP A 89 10.90 -11.48 1.39
N GLY A 90 10.48 -10.31 1.90
CA GLY A 90 10.76 -9.01 1.30
C GLY A 90 10.04 -8.76 -0.05
N PRO A 91 10.33 -7.63 -0.73
CA PRO A 91 9.72 -7.30 -2.02
C PRO A 91 10.14 -8.27 -3.12
N GLN A 92 9.16 -8.79 -3.87
CA GLN A 92 9.37 -9.69 -4.99
C GLN A 92 9.33 -8.92 -6.32
N GLN A 93 10.12 -9.39 -7.28
CA GLN A 93 10.16 -8.86 -8.64
C GLN A 93 9.62 -9.91 -9.62
N LYS A 94 8.64 -9.55 -10.46
CA LYS A 94 8.17 -10.41 -11.55
C LYS A 94 8.33 -9.74 -12.91
N ALA A 95 8.71 -10.53 -13.91
CA ALA A 95 8.84 -10.12 -15.31
C ALA A 95 9.71 -8.86 -15.54
N ASN A 96 10.68 -8.60 -14.65
CA ASN A 96 11.49 -7.38 -14.65
C ASN A 96 10.68 -6.06 -14.70
N ARG A 97 9.44 -6.09 -14.19
CA ARG A 97 8.46 -4.99 -14.34
C ARG A 97 7.63 -4.80 -13.07
N TYR A 98 7.20 -5.88 -12.46
CA TYR A 98 6.29 -5.82 -11.32
C TYR A 98 7.08 -5.90 -10.03
N VAL A 99 6.76 -5.00 -9.09
CA VAL A 99 7.18 -5.12 -7.70
C VAL A 99 5.97 -5.55 -6.89
N ILE A 100 6.12 -6.65 -6.15
CA ILE A 100 5.07 -7.22 -5.30
C ILE A 100 5.57 -7.18 -3.87
N ILE A 101 4.84 -6.47 -3.02
CA ILE A 101 5.11 -6.39 -1.59
C ILE A 101 3.93 -7.04 -0.89
N ARG A 102 4.22 -7.94 0.03
CA ARG A 102 3.23 -8.58 0.87
C ARG A 102 3.53 -8.26 2.31
N GLY A 103 2.53 -8.38 3.16
CA GLY A 103 2.72 -8.27 4.59
C GLY A 103 1.45 -8.55 5.35
N CYS A 104 1.49 -8.24 6.63
CA CYS A 104 0.32 -8.21 7.47
C CYS A 104 0.40 -7.09 8.51
N VAL A 105 -0.75 -6.80 9.11
CA VAL A 105 -0.85 -5.84 10.20
C VAL A 105 -0.12 -6.39 11.44
N PRO A 106 0.78 -5.61 12.08
CA PRO A 106 1.42 -6.01 13.33
C PRO A 106 0.42 -6.44 14.39
N HIS A 107 0.69 -7.58 15.03
CA HIS A 107 -0.17 -8.21 16.04
C HIS A 107 -1.56 -8.66 15.53
N SER A 108 -1.85 -8.53 14.25
CA SER A 108 -3.09 -8.96 13.61
C SER A 108 -2.77 -9.59 12.26
N CYS A 109 -1.85 -10.56 12.23
CA CYS A 109 -1.40 -11.13 10.96
C CYS A 109 -2.43 -11.90 10.11
N PRO A 110 -3.62 -12.26 10.63
CA PRO A 110 -4.72 -12.62 9.75
C PRO A 110 -5.20 -11.48 8.82
N ASP A 111 -4.91 -10.22 9.14
CA ASP A 111 -5.18 -9.07 8.27
C ASP A 111 -3.96 -8.88 7.32
N THR A 112 -4.06 -9.48 6.14
CA THR A 112 -2.99 -9.61 5.14
C THR A 112 -3.03 -8.45 4.14
N GLY A 113 -1.86 -8.03 3.65
CA GLY A 113 -1.70 -7.01 2.60
C GLY A 113 -0.94 -7.50 1.39
N LEU A 114 -1.35 -7.01 0.23
CA LEU A 114 -0.64 -7.11 -1.04
C LEU A 114 -0.60 -5.72 -1.69
N LEU A 115 0.60 -5.22 -1.98
CA LEU A 115 0.81 -4.10 -2.88
C LEU A 115 1.48 -4.62 -4.16
N TRP A 116 0.82 -4.40 -5.29
CA TRP A 116 1.30 -4.72 -6.61
C TRP A 116 1.58 -3.43 -7.37
N ILE A 117 2.77 -3.32 -7.94
CA ILE A 117 3.24 -2.11 -8.62
C ILE A 117 3.69 -2.47 -10.02
N ASP A 118 3.11 -1.83 -11.02
CA ASP A 118 3.60 -1.84 -12.39
C ASP A 118 4.58 -0.69 -12.60
N THR A 119 5.87 -0.99 -12.60
CA THR A 119 6.92 0.04 -12.74
C THR A 119 7.01 0.64 -14.15
N ALA A 120 6.40 0.00 -15.15
CA ALA A 120 6.39 0.52 -16.52
C ALA A 120 5.28 1.55 -16.74
N THR A 121 4.11 1.34 -16.13
CA THR A 121 2.96 2.26 -16.26
C THR A 121 2.82 3.24 -15.09
N GLY A 122 3.43 2.94 -13.94
CA GLY A 122 3.22 3.68 -12.70
C GLY A 122 1.91 3.31 -11.99
N SER A 123 1.27 2.20 -12.39
CA SER A 123 0.04 1.74 -11.75
C SER A 123 0.32 1.03 -10.44
N LEU A 124 -0.51 1.28 -9.43
CA LEU A 124 -0.47 0.64 -8.12
C LEU A 124 -1.82 0.00 -7.84
N VAL A 125 -1.77 -1.19 -7.28
CA VAL A 125 -2.94 -1.88 -6.73
C VAL A 125 -2.61 -2.34 -5.33
N PHE A 126 -3.45 -1.97 -4.37
CA PHE A 126 -3.42 -2.49 -3.02
C PHE A 126 -4.63 -3.39 -2.78
N ALA A 127 -4.39 -4.55 -2.19
CA ALA A 127 -5.41 -5.44 -1.67
C ALA A 127 -5.10 -5.72 -0.19
N GLY A 128 -6.03 -5.41 0.70
CA GLY A 128 -5.88 -5.62 2.15
C GLY A 128 -7.08 -6.36 2.71
N SER A 129 -6.85 -7.47 3.40
CA SER A 129 -7.91 -8.21 4.07
C SER A 129 -8.13 -7.69 5.49
N GLU A 130 -9.39 -7.65 5.90
CA GLU A 130 -9.79 -7.27 7.25
C GLU A 130 -10.78 -8.31 7.78
N ALA A 131 -10.44 -8.93 8.92
CA ALA A 131 -11.32 -9.90 9.56
C ALA A 131 -12.63 -9.25 10.00
N MET A 132 -13.76 -9.79 9.55
CA MET A 132 -15.09 -9.32 9.93
C MET A 132 -15.47 -9.86 11.32
N ARG A 133 -15.51 -9.00 12.33
CA ARG A 133 -16.03 -9.34 13.67
C ARG A 133 -17.52 -8.99 13.77
N PRO A 134 -18.36 -9.79 14.47
CA PRO A 134 -18.03 -10.89 15.38
C PRO A 134 -18.09 -12.29 14.75
N PHE A 135 -18.04 -12.42 13.41
CA PHE A 135 -18.14 -13.73 12.77
C PHE A 135 -17.08 -14.69 13.33
N LYS A 136 -17.52 -15.89 13.74
CA LYS A 136 -16.62 -16.95 14.21
C LYS A 136 -15.68 -17.30 13.05
N SER A 137 -14.42 -16.92 13.21
CA SER A 137 -13.22 -17.32 12.46
C SER A 137 -13.40 -17.58 10.95
N ASP A 138 -12.72 -16.76 10.16
CA ASP A 138 -12.38 -16.97 8.73
C ASP A 138 -13.20 -16.17 7.70
N ALA A 139 -14.07 -15.25 8.12
CA ALA A 139 -14.76 -14.33 7.23
C ALA A 139 -14.01 -12.99 7.10
N TYR A 140 -13.65 -12.63 5.86
CA TYR A 140 -12.89 -11.41 5.58
C TYR A 140 -13.62 -10.47 4.63
N HIS A 141 -13.37 -9.18 4.80
CA HIS A 141 -13.61 -8.18 3.76
C HIS A 141 -12.29 -7.88 3.06
N LEU A 142 -12.31 -7.75 1.72
CA LEU A 142 -11.14 -7.30 0.96
C LEU A 142 -11.30 -5.85 0.52
N TRP A 143 -10.41 -4.98 0.98
CA TRP A 143 -10.24 -3.64 0.45
C TRP A 143 -9.32 -3.68 -0.77
N PHE A 144 -9.81 -3.27 -1.94
CA PHE A 144 -9.07 -3.30 -3.20
C PHE A 144 -8.96 -1.88 -3.78
N ALA A 145 -7.84 -1.21 -3.58
CA ALA A 145 -7.60 0.13 -4.14
C ALA A 145 -6.73 0.05 -5.39
N THR A 146 -7.07 0.78 -6.44
CA THR A 146 -6.39 0.67 -7.74
C THR A 146 -6.25 1.99 -8.48
N THR A 147 -5.11 2.18 -9.14
CA THR A 147 -4.88 3.25 -10.13
C THR A 147 -4.86 2.74 -11.57
N LEU A 148 -5.30 1.50 -11.80
CA LEU A 148 -5.46 0.99 -13.16
C LEU A 148 -6.47 1.87 -13.92
N PRO A 149 -6.22 2.16 -15.22
CA PRO A 149 -7.10 2.99 -16.02
C PRO A 149 -8.52 2.42 -16.08
N ASP A 150 -9.46 3.36 -16.23
CA ASP A 150 -10.85 3.23 -15.82
C ASP A 150 -11.61 2.02 -16.39
N ARG A 151 -12.63 1.61 -15.63
CA ARG A 151 -13.51 0.49 -15.91
C ARG A 151 -14.34 0.82 -17.14
N ASN A 152 -14.36 -0.07 -18.13
CA ASN A 152 -15.38 0.01 -19.17
C ASN A 152 -16.77 -0.11 -18.49
N GLU A 153 -17.80 0.54 -19.05
CA GLU A 153 -19.21 0.58 -18.55
C GLU A 153 -19.82 -0.80 -18.19
N ARG A 154 -19.17 -1.91 -18.58
CA ARG A 154 -19.58 -3.29 -18.30
C ARG A 154 -19.05 -3.89 -16.99
N GLN A 155 -18.54 -3.08 -16.05
CA GLN A 155 -18.21 -3.48 -14.67
C GLN A 155 -17.15 -4.58 -14.48
N THR A 156 -16.61 -5.21 -15.53
CA THR A 156 -15.54 -6.21 -15.41
C THR A 156 -14.19 -5.53 -15.26
N LEU A 157 -13.59 -5.67 -14.08
CA LEU A 157 -12.20 -5.30 -13.83
C LEU A 157 -11.28 -6.20 -14.67
N ASN A 158 -10.73 -5.63 -15.75
CA ASN A 158 -9.71 -6.31 -16.55
C ASN A 158 -8.37 -6.24 -15.83
N LEU A 159 -8.19 -7.12 -14.85
CA LEU A 159 -6.96 -7.18 -14.07
C LEU A 159 -5.85 -7.89 -14.86
N PRO A 160 -4.60 -7.41 -14.79
CA PRO A 160 -3.44 -8.14 -15.32
C PRO A 160 -3.36 -9.56 -14.74
N ALA A 161 -2.94 -10.53 -15.55
CA ALA A 161 -2.83 -11.92 -15.13
C ALA A 161 -1.88 -12.06 -13.91
N GLU A 162 -0.77 -11.34 -13.93
CA GLU A 162 0.24 -11.32 -12.86
C GLU A 162 -0.31 -10.75 -11.55
N LEU A 163 -1.27 -9.82 -11.63
CA LEU A 163 -1.99 -9.32 -10.46
C LEU A 163 -2.95 -10.37 -9.93
N LEU A 164 -3.75 -11.01 -10.79
CA LEU A 164 -4.66 -12.09 -10.41
C LEU A 164 -3.92 -13.26 -9.75
N ASP A 165 -2.79 -13.68 -10.30
CA ASP A 165 -1.97 -14.74 -9.71
C ASP A 165 -1.42 -14.33 -8.34
N SER A 166 -1.00 -13.07 -8.20
CA SER A 166 -0.49 -12.55 -6.94
C SER A 166 -1.57 -12.45 -5.87
N LEU A 167 -2.81 -12.09 -6.24
CA LEU A 167 -3.97 -12.10 -5.34
C LEU A 167 -4.28 -13.52 -4.86
N LYS A 168 -4.39 -14.47 -5.78
CA LYS A 168 -4.68 -15.87 -5.46
C LYS A 168 -3.63 -16.48 -4.54
N ASP A 169 -2.36 -16.23 -4.82
CA ASP A 169 -1.26 -16.74 -4.00
C ASP A 169 -1.24 -16.10 -2.60
N THR A 170 -1.45 -14.78 -2.50
CA THR A 170 -1.46 -14.10 -1.19
C THR A 170 -2.65 -14.53 -0.32
N PHE A 171 -3.84 -14.63 -0.91
CA PHE A 171 -5.09 -14.79 -0.16
C PHE A 171 -5.68 -16.21 -0.25
N VAL A 172 -4.86 -17.21 -0.62
CA VAL A 172 -5.32 -18.59 -0.90
C VAL A 172 -6.09 -19.26 0.25
N ARG A 173 -5.85 -18.84 1.49
CA ARG A 173 -6.47 -19.43 2.70
C ARG A 173 -7.64 -18.62 3.25
N GLU A 174 -7.84 -17.42 2.74
CA GLU A 174 -8.87 -16.51 3.24
C GLU A 174 -10.18 -16.77 2.49
N ARG A 175 -11.30 -16.56 3.20
CA ARG A 175 -12.65 -16.64 2.64
C ARG A 175 -13.31 -15.28 2.77
N PHE A 176 -13.69 -14.71 1.65
CA PHE A 176 -14.17 -13.34 1.60
C PHE A 176 -15.70 -13.29 1.55
N VAL A 177 -16.28 -12.38 2.30
CA VAL A 177 -17.72 -12.07 2.23
C VAL A 177 -17.97 -11.06 1.12
N SER A 178 -17.03 -10.14 0.90
CA SER A 178 -17.15 -9.07 -0.09
C SER A 178 -15.79 -8.46 -0.43
N VAL A 179 -15.74 -7.82 -1.60
CA VAL A 179 -14.61 -7.01 -2.04
C VAL A 179 -15.10 -5.58 -2.29
N THR A 180 -14.55 -4.59 -1.60
CA THR A 180 -14.79 -3.17 -1.94
C THR A 180 -13.65 -2.66 -2.81
N VAL A 181 -13.98 -2.25 -4.02
CA VAL A 181 -13.05 -1.69 -4.98
C VAL A 181 -13.10 -0.18 -4.91
N ILE A 182 -11.95 0.44 -4.68
CA ILE A 182 -11.73 1.88 -4.62
C ILE A 182 -10.91 2.29 -5.83
N ASP A 183 -11.49 3.08 -6.72
CA ASP A 183 -10.75 3.61 -7.89
C ASP A 183 -9.89 4.85 -7.55
N SER A 184 -9.17 5.37 -8.54
CA SER A 184 -8.34 6.57 -8.38
C SER A 184 -9.13 7.86 -8.11
N ALA A 185 -10.43 7.89 -8.43
CA ALA A 185 -11.32 9.00 -8.10
C ALA A 185 -11.90 8.88 -6.67
N GLY A 186 -11.72 7.74 -6.02
CA GLY A 186 -12.30 7.42 -4.71
C GLY A 186 -13.71 6.86 -4.77
N THR A 187 -14.20 6.49 -5.95
CA THR A 187 -15.47 5.77 -6.07
C THR A 187 -15.30 4.39 -5.47
N MET A 188 -16.31 3.98 -4.69
CA MET A 188 -16.34 2.69 -4.03
C MET A 188 -17.48 1.84 -4.61
N ASP A 189 -17.14 0.65 -5.07
CA ASP A 189 -18.11 -0.34 -5.54
C ASP A 189 -17.85 -1.68 -4.84
N THR A 190 -18.92 -2.44 -4.59
CA THR A 190 -18.82 -3.76 -3.97
C THR A 190 -18.97 -4.87 -5.01
N TYR A 191 -18.12 -5.89 -4.90
CA TYR A 191 -18.07 -7.04 -5.79
C TYR A 191 -18.10 -8.35 -5.01
N LEU A 192 -18.52 -9.41 -5.71
CA LEU A 192 -18.35 -10.78 -5.23
C LEU A 192 -16.87 -11.19 -5.31
N PRO A 193 -16.34 -11.94 -4.33
CA PRO A 193 -14.96 -12.44 -4.34
C PRO A 193 -14.60 -13.26 -5.58
N THR A 194 -15.57 -14.00 -6.11
CA THR A 194 -15.43 -14.83 -7.32
C THR A 194 -15.07 -14.02 -8.56
N THR A 195 -15.40 -12.72 -8.60
CA THR A 195 -14.97 -11.77 -9.65
C THR A 195 -13.44 -11.71 -9.78
N PHE A 196 -12.71 -11.94 -8.67
CA PHE A 196 -11.26 -11.91 -8.59
C PHE A 196 -10.65 -13.32 -8.56
N GLY A 197 -11.48 -14.37 -8.69
CA GLY A 197 -11.07 -15.76 -8.51
C GLY A 197 -10.60 -16.08 -7.07
N LEU A 198 -11.17 -15.40 -6.08
CA LEU A 198 -10.91 -15.63 -4.66
C LEU A 198 -11.99 -16.52 -4.04
N ASN A 199 -11.66 -17.17 -2.91
CA ASN A 199 -12.61 -18.03 -2.21
C ASN A 199 -13.71 -17.18 -1.57
N GLU A 200 -14.96 -17.58 -1.80
CA GLU A 200 -16.13 -16.96 -1.17
C GLU A 200 -16.39 -17.59 0.20
N PHE A 201 -16.85 -16.77 1.15
CA PHE A 201 -17.35 -17.25 2.42
C PHE A 201 -18.77 -17.76 2.24
N GLU A 202 -18.94 -19.08 2.29
CA GLU A 202 -20.27 -19.69 2.32
C GLU A 202 -20.89 -19.45 3.70
N THR A 203 -21.95 -18.64 3.75
CA THR A 203 -22.80 -18.62 4.94
C THR A 203 -23.50 -19.97 5.02
N GLU A 204 -23.16 -20.80 6.02
CA GLU A 204 -23.97 -21.98 6.34
C GLU A 204 -25.43 -21.53 6.46
N ASN A 205 -26.29 -22.02 5.56
CA ASN A 205 -27.72 -21.81 5.63
C ASN A 205 -28.22 -22.35 6.96
N THR A 206 -28.33 -21.48 7.97
CA THR A 206 -28.98 -21.77 9.25
C THR A 206 -30.50 -21.68 9.06
N SER A 207 -31.00 -22.37 8.04
CA SER A 207 -32.41 -22.59 7.77
C SER A 207 -32.76 -24.05 8.01
N GLU A 208 -32.37 -24.60 9.16
CA GLU A 208 -32.85 -25.91 9.63
C GLU A 208 -32.56 -26.11 11.13
N GLN A 209 -33.16 -25.28 11.98
CA GLN A 209 -33.58 -25.74 13.30
C GLN A 209 -35.04 -25.32 13.49
N LYS A 210 -35.90 -26.31 13.26
CA LYS A 210 -37.34 -26.30 13.41
C LYS A 210 -37.71 -26.64 14.86
#